data_AF-A0A0B1S752-F1
#
_entry.id   AF-A0A0B1S752-F1
#
_cell.length_a   1.000
_cell.length_b   1.000
_cell.length_c   1.000
_cell.angle_alpha   90.00
_cell.angle_beta   90.00
_cell.angle_gamma   90.00
#
_symmetry.space_group_name_H-M   'P 1'
#
loop_
_entity.id
_entity.type
_entity.pdbx_description
1 polymer ?
#
loop_
_entity_poly.entity_id
_entity_poly.type
_entity_poly.pdbx_seq_one_letter_code
_entity_poly.pdbx_strand_id
1 'polypeptide(L)'
;MQATAEAQEVVIARAIEMKHDPGLISSLAAHTASLFAKAGDQLTSFKEEVFGRWKRYLQLKQHFYLAYGYAFLGEALLKDDKCGEAVRACKEGISEFEIARDFASKYASAPGPGTRIKPEDHTCFKRIKPLLLRHLEKAERENGFIYHQKVPEECPKLESDPGYGVAKPDPFQYPAPAEIWTPAVYSSFNLSKISMPDFSKIFKSKKELQLVNEEKIYQSEKDPNNSSGCVIS
;
A
#
# COMPACT_ATOMS: atom_id res chain seq x y z
N MET A 1 -0.16 -1.50 -10.80
CA MET A 1 -1.16 -1.10 -9.78
C MET A 1 -0.53 -0.90 -8.41
N GLN A 2 0.29 -1.84 -7.90
CA GLN A 2 0.99 -1.67 -6.62
C GLN A 2 1.79 -0.36 -6.53
N ALA A 3 2.65 -0.04 -7.50
CA ALA A 3 3.46 1.19 -7.47
C ALA A 3 2.61 2.47 -7.34
N THR A 4 1.45 2.51 -7.99
CA THR A 4 0.49 3.62 -7.87
C THR A 4 -0.14 3.66 -6.48
N ALA A 5 -0.49 2.51 -5.91
CA ALA A 5 -1.03 2.42 -4.55
C ALA A 5 0.02 2.88 -3.51
N GLU A 6 1.27 2.46 -3.66
CA GLU A 6 2.39 2.85 -2.79
C GLU A 6 2.71 4.34 -2.91
N ALA A 7 2.66 4.92 -4.11
CA ALA A 7 2.75 6.37 -4.29
C ALA A 7 1.58 7.10 -3.60
N GLN A 8 0.37 6.54 -3.66
CA GLN A 8 -0.81 7.09 -3.01
C GLN A 8 -0.68 7.12 -1.47
N GLU A 9 0.05 6.18 -0.86
CA GLU A 9 0.35 6.19 0.58
C GLU A 9 1.08 7.48 1.00
N VAL A 10 2.04 7.92 0.19
CA VAL A 10 2.80 9.15 0.42
C VAL A 10 1.89 10.36 0.31
N VAL A 11 0.98 10.36 -0.67
CA VAL A 11 -0.01 11.43 -0.81
C VAL A 11 -0.93 11.51 0.41
N ILE A 12 -1.42 10.37 0.92
CA ILE A 12 -2.25 10.34 2.13
C ILE A 12 -1.46 10.86 3.33
N ALA A 13 -0.23 10.38 3.53
CA ALA A 13 0.63 10.83 4.63
C ALA A 13 0.83 12.35 4.59
N ARG A 14 1.06 12.90 3.40
CA ARG A 14 1.18 14.35 3.21
C ARG A 14 -0.14 15.09 3.41
N ALA A 15 -1.26 14.53 2.97
CA ALA A 15 -2.58 15.12 3.16
C ALA A 15 -2.93 15.26 4.65
N ILE A 16 -2.60 14.24 5.46
CA ILE A 16 -2.73 14.25 6.92
C ILE A 16 -1.82 15.31 7.55
N GLU A 17 -0.55 15.37 7.14
CA GLU A 17 0.42 16.34 7.66
C GLU A 17 -0.01 17.79 7.38
N MET A 18 -0.53 18.05 6.18
CA MET A 18 -1.03 19.36 5.76
C MET A 18 -2.44 19.68 6.29
N LYS A 19 -3.04 18.79 7.09
CA LYS A 19 -4.39 18.95 7.68
C LYS A 19 -5.46 19.26 6.62
N HIS A 20 -5.43 18.54 5.51
CA HIS A 20 -6.50 18.62 4.51
C HIS A 20 -7.85 18.17 5.09
N ASP A 21 -8.92 18.48 4.35
CA ASP A 21 -10.27 18.08 4.74
C ASP A 21 -10.37 16.56 4.99
N PRO A 22 -10.97 16.12 6.12
CA PRO A 22 -11.09 14.69 6.44
C PRO A 22 -11.83 13.87 5.38
N GLY A 23 -12.81 14.45 4.67
CA GLY A 23 -13.51 13.77 3.57
C GLY A 23 -12.58 13.48 2.39
N LEU A 24 -11.67 14.41 2.08
CA LEU A 24 -10.63 14.19 1.07
C LEU A 24 -9.65 13.08 1.50
N ILE A 25 -9.19 13.10 2.76
CA ILE A 25 -8.27 12.06 3.27
C ILE A 25 -8.95 10.69 3.26
N SER A 26 -10.23 10.63 3.67
CA SER A 26 -11.05 9.43 3.63
C SER A 26 -11.16 8.85 2.22
N SER A 27 -11.50 9.69 1.23
CA SER A 27 -11.64 9.24 -0.15
C SER A 27 -10.31 8.82 -0.79
N LEU A 28 -9.20 9.49 -0.47
CA LEU A 28 -7.86 9.05 -0.88
C LEU A 28 -7.50 7.68 -0.29
N ALA A 29 -7.81 7.44 0.99
CA ALA A 29 -7.56 6.16 1.65
C ALA A 29 -8.43 5.04 1.06
N ALA A 30 -9.72 5.29 0.83
CA ALA A 30 -10.61 4.34 0.18
C ALA A 30 -10.17 4.01 -1.26
N HIS A 31 -9.73 5.02 -2.03
CA HIS A 31 -9.16 4.82 -3.35
C HIS A 31 -7.91 3.92 -3.29
N THR A 32 -7.01 4.19 -2.35
CA THR A 32 -5.78 3.40 -2.12
C THR A 32 -6.08 1.96 -1.78
N ALA A 33 -7.04 1.72 -0.88
CA ALA A 33 -7.51 0.39 -0.55
C ALA A 33 -8.03 -0.34 -1.79
N SER A 34 -8.77 0.34 -2.67
CA SER A 34 -9.25 -0.24 -3.93
C SER A 34 -8.12 -0.61 -4.89
N LEU A 35 -7.02 0.16 -4.93
CA LEU A 35 -5.85 -0.14 -5.76
C LEU A 35 -5.13 -1.39 -5.24
N PHE A 36 -4.98 -1.52 -3.91
CA PHE A 36 -4.41 -2.71 -3.29
C PHE A 36 -5.28 -3.94 -3.49
N ALA A 37 -6.60 -3.81 -3.36
CA ALA A 37 -7.55 -4.89 -3.63
C ALA A 37 -7.41 -5.41 -5.07
N LYS A 38 -7.48 -4.49 -6.05
CA LYS A 38 -7.32 -4.83 -7.48
C LYS A 38 -5.96 -5.48 -7.78
N ALA A 39 -4.88 -5.00 -7.15
CA ALA A 39 -3.57 -5.62 -7.29
C ALA A 39 -3.54 -7.04 -6.69
N GLY A 40 -4.19 -7.25 -5.54
CA GLY A 40 -4.30 -8.57 -4.90
C GLY A 40 -5.12 -9.55 -5.72
N ASP A 41 -6.21 -9.09 -6.34
CA ASP A 41 -7.07 -9.90 -7.21
C ASP A 41 -6.31 -10.43 -8.42
N GLN A 42 -5.43 -9.61 -9.00
CA GLN A 42 -4.55 -10.03 -10.10
C GLN A 42 -3.63 -11.19 -9.71
N LEU A 43 -3.29 -11.35 -8.42
CA LEU A 43 -2.45 -12.44 -7.94
C LEU A 43 -3.23 -13.73 -7.65
N THR A 44 -4.56 -13.70 -7.66
CA THR A 44 -5.38 -14.86 -7.25
C THR A 44 -5.29 -16.05 -8.21
N SER A 45 -5.00 -15.81 -9.49
CA SER A 45 -4.80 -16.88 -10.48
C SER A 45 -3.40 -17.50 -10.44
N PHE A 46 -2.48 -16.97 -9.62
CA PHE A 46 -1.10 -17.44 -9.56
C PHE A 46 -0.87 -18.39 -8.38
N LYS A 47 0.19 -19.19 -8.49
CA LYS A 47 0.59 -20.20 -7.51
C LYS A 47 0.91 -19.56 -6.15
N GLU A 48 0.23 -20.02 -5.09
CA GLU A 48 0.38 -19.48 -3.74
C GLU A 48 1.79 -19.69 -3.19
N GLU A 49 2.52 -20.74 -3.60
CA GLU A 49 3.88 -21.02 -3.15
C GLU A 49 4.87 -19.91 -3.54
N VAL A 50 4.58 -19.21 -4.64
CA VAL A 50 5.41 -18.11 -5.16
C VAL A 50 4.82 -16.76 -4.79
N PHE A 51 3.50 -16.59 -4.92
CA PHE A 51 2.85 -15.29 -4.80
C PHE A 51 2.12 -15.07 -3.46
N GLY A 52 2.09 -16.07 -2.58
CA GLY A 52 1.33 -16.05 -1.33
C GLY A 52 1.68 -14.84 -0.46
N ARG A 53 2.97 -14.61 -0.20
CA ARG A 53 3.44 -13.49 0.61
C ARG A 53 3.06 -12.15 0.00
N TRP A 54 3.25 -11.99 -1.30
CA TRP A 54 2.90 -10.75 -2.00
C TRP A 54 1.39 -10.49 -1.93
N LYS A 55 0.57 -11.53 -2.13
CA LYS A 55 -0.88 -11.43 -1.95
C LYS A 55 -1.27 -11.03 -0.53
N ARG A 56 -0.67 -11.61 0.51
CA ARG A 56 -0.95 -11.22 1.91
C ARG A 56 -0.55 -9.77 2.20
N TYR A 57 0.53 -9.28 1.61
CA TYR A 57 0.92 -7.87 1.71
C TYR A 57 -0.16 -6.93 1.13
N LEU A 58 -0.67 -7.25 -0.06
CA LEU A 58 -1.69 -6.43 -0.70
C LEU A 58 -3.01 -6.46 0.09
N GLN A 59 -3.40 -7.61 0.63
CA GLN A 59 -4.57 -7.75 1.51
C GLN A 59 -4.41 -6.96 2.82
N LEU A 60 -3.24 -7.06 3.46
CA LEU A 60 -2.88 -6.25 4.62
C LEU A 60 -3.08 -4.76 4.32
N LYS A 61 -2.46 -4.28 3.24
CA LYS A 61 -2.48 -2.86 2.86
C LYS A 61 -3.90 -2.39 2.51
N GLN A 62 -4.69 -3.21 1.84
CA GLN A 62 -6.11 -2.93 1.57
C GLN A 62 -6.86 -2.62 2.87
N HIS A 63 -6.85 -3.55 3.83
CA HIS A 63 -7.59 -3.38 5.10
C HIS A 63 -7.00 -2.27 5.96
N PHE A 64 -5.68 -2.08 5.93
CA PHE A 64 -5.01 -0.97 6.60
C PHE A 64 -5.50 0.40 6.10
N TYR A 65 -5.69 0.56 4.78
CA TYR A 65 -6.21 1.81 4.21
C TYR A 65 -7.73 1.95 4.32
N LEU A 66 -8.49 0.86 4.40
CA LEU A 66 -9.91 0.93 4.80
C LEU A 66 -10.06 1.47 6.22
N ALA A 67 -9.22 1.00 7.15
CA ALA A 67 -9.19 1.51 8.51
C ALA A 67 -8.90 3.03 8.57
N TYR A 68 -7.93 3.51 7.77
CA TYR A 68 -7.69 4.95 7.60
C TYR A 68 -8.90 5.69 7.00
N GLY A 69 -9.51 5.13 5.95
CA GLY A 69 -10.70 5.69 5.32
C GLY A 69 -11.82 5.93 6.33
N TYR A 70 -12.15 4.91 7.12
CA TYR A 70 -13.18 5.01 8.15
C TYR A 70 -12.83 5.95 9.31
N ALA A 71 -11.55 6.04 9.70
CA ALA A 71 -11.10 7.00 10.72
C ALA A 71 -11.42 8.44 10.31
N PHE A 72 -11.05 8.81 9.08
CA PHE A 72 -11.27 10.16 8.55
C PHE A 72 -12.71 10.39 8.07
N LEU A 73 -13.44 9.34 7.68
CA LEU A 73 -14.89 9.42 7.45
C LEU A 73 -15.62 9.77 8.75
N GLY A 74 -15.26 9.12 9.87
CA GLY A 74 -15.81 9.43 11.18
C GLY A 74 -15.57 10.89 11.58
N GLU A 75 -14.37 11.42 11.33
CA GLU A 75 -14.07 12.84 11.55
C GLU A 75 -14.88 13.78 10.65
N ALA A 76 -15.05 13.44 9.37
CA ALA A 76 -15.86 14.22 8.43
C ALA A 76 -17.35 14.24 8.84
N LEU A 77 -17.92 13.08 9.16
CA LEU A 77 -19.32 12.97 9.60
C LEU A 77 -19.56 13.71 10.92
N LEU A 78 -18.60 13.69 11.84
CA LEU A 78 -18.68 14.44 13.08
C LEU A 78 -18.71 15.95 12.84
N LYS A 79 -17.90 16.44 11.89
CA LYS A 79 -17.90 17.85 11.47
C LYS A 79 -19.24 18.29 10.84
N ASP A 80 -19.97 17.35 10.24
CA ASP A 80 -21.29 17.58 9.65
C ASP A 80 -22.44 17.29 10.64
N ASP A 81 -22.17 17.24 11.94
CA ASP A 81 -23.14 16.95 13.00
C ASP A 81 -23.82 15.57 12.88
N LYS A 82 -23.28 14.63 12.10
CA LYS A 82 -23.78 13.24 11.93
C LYS A 82 -23.08 12.28 12.88
N CYS A 83 -23.17 12.58 14.17
CA CYS A 83 -22.45 11.88 15.23
C CYS A 83 -22.77 10.38 15.34
N GLY A 84 -24.03 9.97 15.11
CA GLY A 84 -24.41 8.56 15.12
C GLY A 84 -23.70 7.75 14.02
N GLU A 85 -23.67 8.30 12.81
CA GLU A 85 -22.94 7.73 11.66
C GLU A 85 -21.43 7.74 11.91
N ALA A 86 -20.90 8.80 12.51
CA ALA A 86 -19.48 8.91 12.86
C ALA A 86 -19.04 7.80 13.82
N VAL A 87 -19.82 7.51 14.86
CA VAL A 87 -19.56 6.38 15.78
C VAL A 87 -19.54 5.05 15.03
N ARG A 88 -20.53 4.84 14.12
CA ARG A 88 -20.60 3.60 13.34
C ARG A 88 -19.40 3.43 12.40
N ALA A 89 -18.98 4.50 11.73
CA ALA A 89 -17.81 4.52 10.85
C ALA A 89 -16.52 4.21 11.63
N CYS A 90 -16.28 4.88 12.77
CA CYS A 90 -15.10 4.61 13.60
C CYS A 90 -15.04 3.16 14.11
N LYS A 91 -16.19 2.56 14.46
CA LYS A 91 -16.27 1.13 14.84
C LYS A 91 -15.88 0.21 13.68
N GLU A 92 -16.31 0.52 12.46
CA GLU A 92 -15.89 -0.22 11.27
C GLU A 92 -14.39 -0.11 11.04
N GLY A 93 -13.81 1.09 11.20
CA GLY A 93 -12.37 1.29 11.06
C GLY A 93 -11.54 0.44 12.03
N ILE A 94 -12.03 0.22 13.25
CA ILE A 94 -11.39 -0.70 14.21
C ILE A 94 -11.50 -2.15 13.72
N SER A 95 -12.66 -2.59 13.24
CA SER A 95 -12.84 -3.93 12.68
C SER A 95 -11.89 -4.18 11.51
N GLU A 96 -11.78 -3.23 10.57
CA GLU A 96 -10.86 -3.29 9.44
C GLU A 96 -9.39 -3.37 9.87
N PHE A 97 -9.02 -2.62 10.91
CA PHE A 97 -7.66 -2.70 11.47
C PHE A 97 -7.35 -4.07 12.07
N GLU A 98 -8.31 -4.70 12.75
CA GLU A 98 -8.13 -6.05 13.31
C GLU A 98 -7.96 -7.10 12.19
N ILE A 99 -8.66 -6.94 11.05
CA ILE A 99 -8.44 -7.76 9.85
C ILE A 99 -7.05 -7.50 9.27
N ALA A 100 -6.61 -6.24 9.19
CA ALA A 100 -5.26 -5.89 8.73
C ALA A 100 -4.17 -6.52 9.61
N ARG A 101 -4.38 -6.58 10.94
CA ARG A 101 -3.48 -7.26 11.88
C ARG A 101 -3.41 -8.76 11.63
N ASP A 102 -4.55 -9.42 11.41
CA ASP A 102 -4.57 -10.84 11.06
C ASP A 102 -3.78 -11.09 9.74
N PHE A 103 -3.93 -10.23 8.74
CA PHE A 103 -3.12 -10.31 7.52
C PHE A 103 -1.63 -10.01 7.74
N ALA A 104 -1.27 -9.15 8.70
CA ALA A 104 0.13 -8.92 9.07
C ALA A 104 0.79 -10.18 9.64
N SER A 105 0.08 -10.91 10.50
CA SER A 105 0.53 -12.21 11.01
C SER A 105 0.64 -13.26 9.89
N LYS A 106 -0.36 -13.34 9.00
CA LYS A 106 -0.35 -14.23 7.83
C LYS A 106 0.78 -13.90 6.85
N TYR A 107 1.06 -12.62 6.63
CA TYR A 107 2.17 -12.16 5.79
C TYR A 107 3.52 -12.66 6.31
N ALA A 108 3.76 -12.58 7.61
CA ALA A 108 5.02 -12.98 8.23
C ALA A 108 5.34 -14.49 8.06
N SER A 109 4.30 -15.32 7.90
CA SER A 109 4.39 -16.77 7.76
C SER A 109 4.20 -17.27 6.31
N ALA A 110 3.77 -16.41 5.39
CA ALA A 110 3.43 -16.80 4.03
C ALA A 110 4.64 -17.20 3.17
N PRO A 111 4.47 -18.19 2.26
CA PRO A 111 5.48 -18.58 1.29
C PRO A 111 5.63 -17.51 0.20
N GLY A 112 6.81 -17.43 -0.40
CA GLY A 112 7.12 -16.47 -1.46
C GLY A 112 8.43 -15.72 -1.25
N PRO A 113 8.84 -14.93 -2.26
CA PRO A 113 10.10 -14.20 -2.25
C PRO A 113 10.12 -13.05 -1.25
N GLY A 114 11.32 -12.52 -0.99
CA GLY A 114 11.55 -11.36 -0.13
C GLY A 114 11.90 -11.70 1.32
N THR A 115 12.12 -10.64 2.10
CA THR A 115 12.51 -10.74 3.51
C THR A 115 11.29 -10.94 4.40
N ARG A 116 11.43 -11.79 5.41
CA ARG A 116 10.41 -11.94 6.46
C ARG A 116 10.43 -10.72 7.36
N ILE A 117 9.39 -9.91 7.26
CA ILE A 117 9.20 -8.69 8.03
C ILE A 117 7.95 -8.87 8.89
N LYS A 118 7.92 -8.21 10.05
CA LYS A 118 6.75 -8.11 10.92
C LYS A 118 6.14 -6.71 10.79
N PRO A 119 5.11 -6.51 9.97
CA PRO A 119 4.50 -5.19 9.76
C PRO A 119 3.94 -4.58 11.05
N GLU A 120 3.52 -5.42 12.00
CA GLU A 120 2.99 -5.00 13.30
C GLU A 120 4.00 -4.20 14.14
N ASP A 121 5.30 -4.44 13.91
CA ASP A 121 6.37 -3.74 14.61
C ASP A 121 6.63 -2.34 14.03
N HIS A 122 6.09 -2.04 12.84
CA HIS A 122 6.31 -0.77 12.16
C HIS A 122 5.53 0.37 12.79
N THR A 123 6.15 1.53 12.88
CA THR A 123 5.59 2.73 13.52
C THR A 123 4.26 3.17 12.90
N CYS A 124 4.14 3.12 11.57
CA CYS A 124 2.89 3.41 10.87
C CYS A 124 1.74 2.48 11.29
N PHE A 125 2.04 1.20 11.52
CA PHE A 125 1.06 0.20 11.97
C PHE A 125 0.68 0.41 13.43
N LYS A 126 1.63 0.77 14.29
CA LYS A 126 1.39 1.08 15.71
C LYS A 126 0.55 2.35 15.90
N ARG A 127 0.68 3.34 15.02
CA ARG A 127 0.02 4.66 15.16
C ARG A 127 -1.45 4.70 14.77
N ILE A 128 -1.91 3.84 13.87
CA ILE A 128 -3.31 3.87 13.41
C ILE A 128 -4.30 3.47 14.52
N LYS A 129 -3.93 2.53 15.40
CA LYS A 129 -4.84 2.08 16.47
C LYS A 129 -5.17 3.22 17.46
N PRO A 130 -4.19 3.95 18.02
CA PRO A 130 -4.47 5.15 18.81
C PRO A 130 -5.30 6.21 18.06
N LEU A 131 -5.05 6.40 16.76
CA LEU A 131 -5.80 7.36 15.93
C LEU A 131 -7.29 6.97 15.87
N LEU A 132 -7.59 5.71 15.55
CA LEU A 132 -8.95 5.17 15.50
C LEU A 132 -9.67 5.28 16.84
N LEU A 133 -9.02 4.89 17.93
CA LEU A 133 -9.59 4.96 19.27
C LEU A 133 -9.89 6.41 19.66
N ARG A 134 -8.99 7.36 19.37
CA ARG A 134 -9.21 8.78 19.64
C ARG A 134 -10.42 9.34 18.87
N HIS A 135 -10.58 8.96 17.60
CA HIS A 135 -11.73 9.39 16.82
C HIS A 135 -13.03 8.76 17.31
N LEU A 136 -13.02 7.48 17.69
CA LEU A 136 -14.17 6.81 18.27
C LEU A 136 -14.59 7.45 19.61
N GLU A 137 -13.64 7.61 20.53
CA GLU A 137 -13.91 8.23 21.84
C GLU A 137 -14.46 9.65 21.70
N LYS A 138 -13.97 10.43 20.72
CA LYS A 138 -14.49 11.76 20.44
C LYS A 138 -15.95 11.68 19.95
N ALA A 139 -16.23 10.83 18.96
CA ALA A 139 -17.58 10.66 18.42
C ALA A 139 -18.56 10.11 19.48
N GLU A 140 -18.15 9.15 20.31
CA GLU A 140 -18.99 8.61 21.38
C GLU A 140 -19.27 9.66 22.47
N ARG A 141 -18.26 10.47 22.82
CA ARG A 141 -18.43 11.59 23.76
C ARG A 141 -19.41 12.62 23.22
N GLU A 142 -19.19 13.12 22.01
CA GLU A 142 -20.09 14.12 21.41
C GLU A 142 -21.51 13.57 21.25
N ASN A 143 -21.66 12.31 20.84
CA ASN A 143 -22.99 11.70 20.73
C ASN A 143 -23.65 11.51 22.11
N GLY A 144 -22.87 11.14 23.13
CA GLY A 144 -23.35 10.88 24.47
C GLY A 144 -23.71 12.13 25.27
N PHE A 145 -23.09 13.28 24.98
CA PHE A 145 -23.31 14.53 25.72
C PHE A 145 -24.11 15.60 24.95
N ILE A 146 -24.11 15.57 23.61
CA ILE A 146 -24.67 16.65 22.78
C ILE A 146 -25.79 16.14 21.88
N TYR A 147 -25.49 15.18 21.01
CA TYR A 147 -26.39 14.87 19.88
C TYR A 147 -27.43 13.79 20.17
N HIS A 148 -27.09 12.79 21.00
CA HIS A 148 -27.94 11.63 21.31
C HIS A 148 -28.54 10.93 20.08
N GLN A 149 -27.83 10.95 18.96
CA GLN A 149 -28.27 10.33 17.72
C GLN A 149 -28.19 8.80 17.83
N LYS A 150 -29.17 8.12 17.23
CA LYS A 150 -29.13 6.66 17.10
C LYS A 150 -27.94 6.27 16.22
N VAL A 151 -27.11 5.36 16.70
CA VAL A 151 -26.04 4.74 15.90
C VAL A 151 -26.70 3.81 14.88
N PRO A 152 -26.50 4.01 13.56
CA PRO A 152 -27.07 3.15 12.54
C PRO A 152 -26.44 1.76 12.60
N GLU A 153 -27.20 0.74 12.19
CA GLU A 153 -26.70 -0.64 12.08
C GLU A 153 -25.79 -0.77 10.85
N GLU A 154 -26.23 -0.21 9.72
CA GLU A 154 -25.48 -0.18 8.48
C GLU A 154 -24.33 0.83 8.55
N CYS A 155 -23.15 0.41 8.06
CA CYS A 155 -22.00 1.30 7.99
C CYS A 155 -22.16 2.31 6.85
N PRO A 156 -21.86 3.60 7.07
CA PRO A 156 -21.71 4.57 5.99
C PRO A 156 -20.70 4.08 4.95
N LYS A 157 -21.01 4.27 3.67
CA LYS A 157 -20.15 3.82 2.56
C LYS A 157 -18.98 4.79 2.38
N LEU A 158 -17.79 4.24 2.14
CA LEU A 158 -16.63 5.03 1.73
C LEU A 158 -16.77 5.49 0.27
N GLU A 159 -16.55 6.77 0.02
CA GLU A 159 -16.37 7.29 -1.35
C GLU A 159 -14.95 6.97 -1.83
N SER A 160 -14.81 6.39 -3.02
CA SER A 160 -13.51 5.94 -3.57
C SER A 160 -13.04 6.73 -4.80
N ASP A 161 -13.70 7.86 -5.07
CA ASP A 161 -13.40 8.76 -6.18
C ASP A 161 -12.99 10.16 -5.64
N PRO A 162 -11.72 10.30 -5.18
CA PRO A 162 -11.24 11.56 -4.64
C PRO A 162 -11.10 12.61 -5.75
N GLY A 163 -11.66 13.80 -5.55
CA GLY A 163 -11.62 14.89 -6.53
C GLY A 163 -10.22 15.50 -6.76
N TYR A 164 -9.22 15.18 -5.92
CA TYR A 164 -7.85 15.71 -6.01
C TYR A 164 -6.84 14.72 -5.41
N GLY A 165 -5.57 14.78 -5.81
CA GLY A 165 -4.48 14.05 -5.16
C GLY A 165 -4.29 12.60 -5.60
N VAL A 166 -4.87 12.19 -6.73
CA VAL A 166 -4.68 10.83 -7.26
C VAL A 166 -3.31 10.70 -7.95
N ALA A 167 -2.49 9.77 -7.47
CA ALA A 167 -1.22 9.41 -8.09
C ALA A 167 -1.46 8.76 -9.46
N LYS A 168 -0.65 9.15 -10.46
CA LYS A 168 -0.73 8.63 -11.83
C LYS A 168 0.63 8.10 -12.27
N PRO A 169 0.67 7.04 -13.09
CA PRO A 169 1.91 6.60 -13.70
C PRO A 169 2.47 7.68 -14.63
N ASP A 170 3.75 8.01 -14.48
CA ASP A 170 4.44 8.88 -15.41
C ASP A 170 4.72 8.12 -16.72
N PRO A 171 4.40 8.72 -17.90
CA PRO A 171 4.70 8.10 -19.17
C PRO A 171 6.22 7.90 -19.35
N PHE A 172 6.65 6.65 -19.46
CA PHE A 172 8.03 6.32 -19.78
C PHE A 172 8.23 6.30 -21.29
N GLN A 173 9.25 7.00 -21.78
CA GLN A 173 9.66 6.96 -23.18
C GLN A 173 11.07 6.39 -23.28
N TYR A 174 11.26 5.41 -24.15
CA TYR A 174 12.59 4.92 -24.47
C TYR A 174 13.42 6.04 -25.13
N PRO A 175 14.73 6.11 -24.86
CA PRO A 175 15.60 7.00 -25.61
C PRO A 175 15.58 6.60 -27.10
N ALA A 176 15.88 7.57 -27.97
CA ALA A 176 16.11 7.28 -29.38
C ALA A 176 17.24 6.23 -29.51
N PRO A 177 17.17 5.33 -30.50
CA PRO A 177 18.26 4.40 -30.76
C PRO A 177 19.58 5.15 -30.91
N ALA A 178 20.65 4.61 -30.33
CA ALA A 178 21.97 5.22 -30.43
C ALA A 178 22.40 5.35 -31.90
N GLU A 179 23.00 6.48 -32.27
CA GLU A 179 23.37 6.82 -33.66
C GLU A 179 24.30 5.78 -34.33
N ILE A 180 25.03 5.01 -33.53
CA ILE A 180 25.89 3.91 -33.99
C ILE A 180 25.10 2.80 -34.70
N TRP A 181 23.81 2.66 -34.43
CA TRP A 181 22.94 1.69 -35.07
C TRP A 181 22.48 2.19 -36.45
N THR A 182 23.39 2.11 -37.42
CA THR A 182 23.15 2.48 -38.82
C THR A 182 22.77 1.28 -39.69
N PRO A 183 22.12 1.47 -40.86
CA PRO A 183 21.85 0.38 -41.81
C PRO A 183 23.10 -0.40 -42.24
N ALA A 184 24.26 0.27 -42.31
CA ALA A 184 25.54 -0.36 -42.60
C ALA A 184 25.98 -1.31 -41.46
N VAL A 185 25.83 -0.88 -40.21
CA VAL A 185 26.08 -1.72 -39.04
C VAL A 185 25.12 -2.91 -39.02
N TYR A 186 23.82 -2.72 -39.25
CA TYR A 186 22.87 -3.83 -39.36
C TYR A 186 23.25 -4.83 -40.46
N SER A 187 23.69 -4.34 -41.62
CA SER A 187 24.10 -5.18 -42.76
C SER A 187 25.41 -5.94 -42.50
N SER A 188 26.23 -5.50 -41.54
CA SER A 188 27.45 -6.19 -41.12
C SER A 188 27.19 -7.42 -40.25
N PHE A 189 25.99 -7.55 -39.65
CA PHE A 189 25.57 -8.75 -38.93
C PHE A 189 25.30 -9.88 -39.92
N ASN A 190 26.33 -10.65 -40.24
CA ASN A 190 26.22 -11.77 -41.17
C ASN A 190 25.87 -13.06 -40.44
N LEU A 191 24.59 -13.45 -40.48
CA LEU A 191 24.07 -14.66 -39.85
C LEU A 191 24.68 -15.96 -40.44
N SER A 192 25.18 -15.96 -41.68
CA SER A 192 25.80 -17.15 -42.28
C SER A 192 27.22 -17.44 -41.78
N LYS A 193 27.84 -16.45 -41.11
CA LYS A 193 29.13 -16.63 -40.41
C LYS A 193 28.96 -17.02 -38.94
N ILE A 194 27.71 -17.13 -38.46
CA ILE A 194 27.42 -17.58 -37.11
C ILE A 194 27.57 -19.10 -37.07
N SER A 195 28.71 -19.57 -36.60
CA SER A 195 28.75 -20.87 -35.93
C SER A 195 28.04 -20.68 -34.59
N MET A 196 27.00 -21.47 -34.32
CA MET A 196 26.54 -21.63 -32.95
C MET A 196 27.77 -21.96 -32.09
N PRO A 197 28.04 -21.21 -31.01
CA PRO A 197 29.04 -21.62 -30.05
C PRO A 197 28.72 -23.04 -29.63
N ASP A 198 29.73 -23.90 -29.56
CA ASP A 198 29.54 -25.27 -29.08
C ASP A 198 29.18 -25.22 -27.58
N PHE A 199 27.88 -25.17 -27.29
CA PHE A 199 27.36 -25.12 -25.94
C PHE A 199 27.53 -26.44 -25.18
N SER A 200 28.01 -27.51 -25.84
CA SER A 200 28.44 -28.72 -25.13
C SER A 200 29.68 -28.48 -24.25
N LYS A 201 30.43 -27.41 -24.54
CA LYS A 201 31.55 -26.91 -23.73
C LYS A 201 31.19 -25.69 -22.88
N ILE A 202 29.90 -25.45 -22.58
CA ILE A 202 29.58 -24.55 -21.46
C ILE A 202 30.26 -25.14 -20.24
N PHE A 203 31.36 -24.52 -19.81
CA PHE A 203 31.87 -24.68 -18.47
C PHE A 203 30.71 -24.28 -17.56
N LYS A 204 29.99 -25.27 -17.02
CA LYS A 204 29.14 -25.04 -15.85
C LYS A 204 30.08 -24.41 -14.83
N SER A 205 30.00 -23.10 -14.63
CA SER A 205 30.76 -22.48 -13.57
C SER A 205 30.35 -23.20 -12.29
N LYS A 206 31.28 -23.95 -11.68
CA LYS A 206 31.05 -24.52 -10.34
C LYS A 206 30.85 -23.44 -9.28
N LYS A 207 31.14 -22.17 -9.62
CA LYS A 207 30.66 -21.03 -8.87
C LYS A 207 29.15 -20.98 -9.03
N GLU A 208 28.45 -21.46 -8.02
CA GLU A 208 27.13 -20.94 -7.69
C GLU A 208 27.21 -19.42 -7.80
N LEU A 209 26.29 -18.83 -8.58
CA LEU A 209 26.10 -17.39 -8.55
C LEU A 209 25.89 -17.04 -7.09
N GLN A 210 26.83 -16.28 -6.51
CA GLN A 210 26.64 -15.81 -5.16
C GLN A 210 25.37 -14.99 -5.17
N LEU A 211 24.39 -15.42 -4.36
CA LEU A 211 23.21 -14.63 -4.06
C LEU A 211 23.70 -13.22 -3.76
N VAL A 212 23.15 -12.24 -4.48
CA VAL A 212 23.45 -10.83 -4.22
C VAL A 212 23.16 -10.62 -2.75
N ASN A 213 24.22 -10.29 -1.98
CA ASN A 213 24.05 -9.85 -0.61
C ASN A 213 23.40 -8.47 -0.68
N GLU A 214 22.07 -8.46 -0.71
CA GLU A 214 21.29 -7.26 -0.46
C GLU A 214 21.73 -6.72 0.90
N GLU A 215 22.06 -5.42 0.96
CA GLU A 215 22.33 -4.79 2.24
C GLU A 215 21.15 -5.06 3.17
N LYS A 216 21.45 -5.55 4.38
CA LYS A 216 20.44 -5.65 5.41
C LYS A 216 19.91 -4.24 5.64
N ILE A 217 18.70 -3.97 5.18
CA ILE A 217 17.99 -2.75 5.55
C ILE A 217 17.70 -2.88 7.04
N TYR A 218 18.54 -2.26 7.85
CA TYR A 218 18.30 -2.11 9.28
C TYR A 218 17.06 -1.24 9.43
N GLN A 219 16.04 -1.75 10.12
CA GLN A 219 14.94 -0.90 10.57
C GLN A 219 15.58 0.21 11.41
N SER A 220 15.54 1.45 10.93
CA SER A 220 16.08 2.56 11.71
C SER A 220 15.23 2.69 12.98
N GLU A 221 15.85 2.55 14.15
CA GLU A 221 15.18 2.72 15.45
C GLU A 221 14.71 4.17 15.70
N LYS A 222 15.11 5.12 14.85
CA LYS A 222 14.60 6.50 14.93
C LYS A 222 13.21 6.56 14.33
N ASP A 223 12.21 6.44 15.20
CA ASP A 223 10.82 6.70 14.88
C ASP A 223 10.68 8.10 14.23
N PRO A 224 10.05 8.22 13.05
CA PRO A 224 9.80 9.52 12.45
C PRO A 224 8.87 10.35 13.34
N ASN A 225 9.26 11.58 13.70
CA ASN A 225 8.50 12.47 14.60
C ASN A 225 7.34 13.22 13.91
N ASN A 226 6.78 12.67 12.82
CA ASN A 226 5.64 13.27 12.12
C ASN A 226 4.32 12.60 12.54
N SER A 227 3.17 13.17 12.15
CA SER A 227 1.86 12.61 12.50
C SER A 227 1.55 11.29 11.78
N SER A 228 2.13 11.06 10.60
CA SER A 228 1.83 9.91 9.74
C SER A 228 2.59 8.63 10.12
N GLY A 229 3.77 8.73 10.73
CA GLY A 229 4.63 7.56 10.98
C GLY A 229 5.34 7.01 9.75
N CYS A 230 5.24 7.68 8.60
CA CYS A 230 5.97 7.36 7.38
C CYS A 230 7.18 8.30 7.24
N VAL A 231 8.32 7.80 6.75
CA VAL A 231 9.44 8.67 6.37
C VAL A 231 9.09 9.32 5.03
N ILE A 232 8.76 10.62 5.04
CA ILE A 232 8.57 11.42 3.84
C ILE A 232 9.96 11.96 3.47
N SER A 233 10.47 11.62 2.28
CA SER A 233 11.76 12.09 1.78
C SER A 233 11.70 13.54 1.31
#